data_AF-A0A7S1Z2Y1-F1
#
_entry.id   AF-A0A7S1Z2Y1-F1
#
_cell.length_a   1.000
_cell.length_b   1.000
_cell.length_c   1.000
_cell.angle_alpha   90.00
_cell.angle_beta   90.00
_cell.angle_gamma   90.00
#
_symmetry.space_group_name_H-M   'P 1'
#
loop_
_entity.id
_entity.type
_entity.pdbx_description
1 polymer ?
#
loop_
_entity_poly.entity_id
_entity_poly.type
_entity_poly.pdbx_seq_one_letter_code
_entity_poly.pdbx_strand_id
1 'polypeptide(L)'
;ARDRDDDELRDAAAARSDLLSSRGALRQSGVHPSLVPRHVAVVMDGNRRYGRRRYGSAARGHWDGSRTLVDFAKWCQAEGVRYLTAYAFSTENWKRDPAEVSTLMGIFARYCDELRVEALKRDIRLRVLSTDAERIPRHVRDGLDRMVEETRHCGGLTVNICMSYG
;
A
#
# COMPACT_ATOMS: atom_id res chain seq x y z
N ALA A 1 41.89 -19.33 9.08
CA ALA A 1 40.76 -19.34 10.03
C ALA A 1 39.73 -18.27 9.68
N ARG A 2 40.13 -17.02 9.37
CA ARG A 2 39.20 -15.92 9.03
C ARG A 2 38.44 -16.07 7.70
N ASP A 3 38.98 -16.79 6.71
CA ASP A 3 38.30 -16.94 5.41
C ASP A 3 37.09 -17.90 5.41
N ARG A 4 37.00 -18.84 6.36
CA ARG A 4 35.87 -19.79 6.39
C ARG A 4 34.62 -19.18 7.00
N ASP A 5 34.77 -18.30 7.98
CA ASP A 5 33.65 -17.64 8.64
C ASP A 5 32.96 -16.62 7.70
N ASP A 6 33.73 -15.96 6.81
CA ASP A 6 33.19 -15.02 5.83
C ASP A 6 32.44 -15.72 4.67
N ASP A 7 32.88 -16.91 4.27
CA ASP A 7 32.17 -17.74 3.28
C ASP A 7 30.86 -18.31 3.87
N GLU A 8 30.86 -18.77 5.12
CA GLU A 8 29.63 -19.23 5.80
C GLU A 8 28.60 -18.11 5.97
N LEU A 9 29.04 -16.88 6.25
CA LEU A 9 28.16 -15.70 6.34
C LEU A 9 27.58 -15.30 4.98
N ARG A 10 28.34 -15.46 3.89
CA ARG A 10 27.89 -15.22 2.52
C ARG A 10 26.90 -16.27 2.04
N ASP A 11 27.17 -17.55 2.34
CA ASP A 11 26.28 -18.66 2.01
C ASP A 11 24.97 -18.58 2.80
N ALA A 12 25.02 -18.16 4.07
CA ALA A 12 23.82 -17.91 4.87
C ALA A 12 22.99 -16.73 4.32
N ALA A 13 23.64 -15.68 3.82
CA ALA A 13 22.97 -14.53 3.20
C ALA A 13 22.34 -14.89 1.83
N ALA A 14 23.03 -15.70 1.02
CA ALA A 14 22.54 -16.22 -0.24
C ALA A 14 21.37 -17.20 -0.03
N ALA A 15 21.50 -18.15 0.90
CA ALA A 15 20.42 -19.07 1.28
C ALA A 15 19.20 -18.34 1.84
N ARG A 16 19.42 -17.24 2.58
CA ARG A 16 18.33 -16.38 3.09
C ARG A 16 17.68 -15.57 1.96
N SER A 17 18.44 -15.11 0.97
CA SER A 17 17.94 -14.47 -0.24
C SER A 17 17.12 -15.44 -1.09
N ASP A 18 17.55 -16.70 -1.21
CA ASP A 18 16.83 -17.75 -1.93
C ASP A 18 15.58 -18.24 -1.18
N LEU A 19 15.61 -18.28 0.15
CA LEU A 19 14.42 -18.52 0.97
C LEU A 19 13.40 -17.38 0.88
N LEU A 20 13.86 -16.13 0.71
CA LEU A 20 13.00 -14.97 0.49
C LEU A 20 12.42 -14.93 -0.93
N SER A 21 13.21 -15.35 -1.93
CA SER A 21 12.80 -15.55 -3.32
C SER A 21 11.72 -16.63 -3.47
N SER A 22 11.82 -17.71 -2.68
CA SER A 22 10.92 -18.87 -2.78
C SER A 22 9.58 -18.73 -2.05
N ARG A 23 9.31 -17.61 -1.36
CA ARG A 23 8.08 -17.44 -0.55
C ARG A 23 7.04 -16.46 -1.07
N GLY A 24 7.23 -15.79 -2.21
CA GLY A 24 6.14 -14.97 -2.76
C GLY A 24 6.49 -14.20 -4.03
N ALA A 25 5.81 -14.56 -5.12
CA ALA A 25 5.74 -13.88 -6.42
C ALA A 25 7.09 -13.64 -7.13
N LEU A 26 7.25 -14.29 -8.28
CA LEU A 26 8.38 -14.07 -9.19
C LEU A 26 8.43 -12.60 -9.64
N ARG A 27 9.63 -12.02 -9.62
CA ARG A 27 9.90 -10.69 -10.20
C ARG A 27 9.52 -10.72 -11.68
N GLN A 28 8.67 -9.78 -12.10
CA GLN A 28 8.11 -9.69 -13.44
C GLN A 28 8.82 -8.65 -14.31
N SER A 29 9.44 -7.65 -13.69
CA SER A 29 9.98 -6.49 -14.41
C SER A 29 11.23 -6.81 -15.27
N GLY A 30 11.96 -7.89 -14.94
CA GLY A 30 13.27 -8.18 -15.55
C GLY A 30 14.37 -7.17 -15.18
N VAL A 31 14.08 -6.18 -14.33
CA VAL A 31 15.03 -5.15 -13.91
C VAL A 31 16.04 -5.76 -12.94
N HIS A 32 17.33 -5.46 -13.13
CA HIS A 32 18.37 -5.92 -12.21
C HIS A 32 18.07 -5.45 -10.76
N PRO A 33 18.21 -6.29 -9.72
CA PRO A 33 17.80 -5.92 -8.34
C PRO A 33 18.39 -4.61 -7.82
N SER A 34 19.64 -4.29 -8.19
CA SER A 34 20.30 -3.04 -7.77
C SER A 34 19.71 -1.77 -8.39
N LEU A 35 18.90 -1.91 -9.44
CA LEU A 35 18.23 -0.80 -10.13
C LEU A 35 16.77 -0.63 -9.70
N VAL A 36 16.25 -1.52 -8.86
CA VAL A 36 14.89 -1.40 -8.33
C VAL A 36 14.81 -0.17 -7.43
N PRO A 37 13.82 0.72 -7.64
CA PRO A 37 13.65 1.87 -6.76
C PRO A 37 13.29 1.41 -5.35
N ARG A 38 13.97 1.97 -4.35
CA ARG A 38 13.62 1.70 -2.95
C ARG A 38 12.24 2.25 -2.57
N HIS A 39 11.80 3.31 -3.25
CA HIS A 39 10.55 3.99 -2.96
C HIS A 39 9.81 4.35 -4.25
N VAL A 40 8.55 3.94 -4.36
CA VAL A 40 7.63 4.33 -5.43
C VAL A 40 6.49 5.15 -4.84
N ALA A 41 6.14 6.27 -5.49
CA ALA A 41 4.96 7.06 -5.19
C ALA A 41 3.96 6.97 -6.36
N VAL A 42 2.67 6.82 -6.06
CA VAL A 42 1.61 6.66 -7.06
C VAL A 42 0.41 7.56 -6.74
N VAL A 43 -0.10 8.20 -7.78
CA VAL A 43 -1.37 8.95 -7.74
C VAL A 43 -2.44 8.09 -8.42
N MET A 44 -3.47 7.72 -7.67
CA MET A 44 -4.53 6.82 -8.15
C MET A 44 -5.66 7.59 -8.84
N ASP A 45 -5.35 8.27 -9.96
CA ASP A 45 -6.33 9.03 -10.71
C ASP A 45 -7.20 8.16 -11.63
N GLY A 46 -8.36 8.67 -12.03
CA GLY A 46 -9.20 8.10 -13.07
C GLY A 46 -10.33 7.20 -12.57
N ASN A 47 -10.36 6.85 -11.29
CA ASN A 47 -11.39 5.99 -10.68
C ASN A 47 -12.82 6.45 -11.00
N ARG A 48 -13.11 7.76 -10.85
CA ARG A 48 -14.42 8.33 -11.18
C ARG A 48 -14.80 8.14 -12.66
N ARG A 49 -13.87 8.46 -13.57
CA ARG A 49 -14.08 8.33 -15.03
C ARG A 49 -14.26 6.86 -15.43
N TYR A 50 -13.45 5.98 -14.86
CA TYR A 50 -13.54 4.54 -15.07
C TYR A 50 -14.89 4.00 -14.59
N GLY A 51 -15.28 4.31 -13.35
CA GLY A 51 -16.53 3.84 -12.77
C GLY A 51 -17.78 4.30 -13.54
N ARG A 52 -17.81 5.57 -13.96
CA ARG A 52 -18.91 6.10 -14.78
C ARG A 52 -18.98 5.42 -16.15
N ARG A 53 -17.85 5.22 -16.84
CA ARG A 53 -17.84 4.59 -18.17
C ARG A 53 -18.15 3.11 -18.15
N ARG A 54 -17.65 2.38 -17.15
CA ARG A 54 -17.74 0.91 -17.07
C ARG A 54 -19.05 0.44 -16.40
N TYR A 55 -19.56 1.20 -15.43
CA TYR A 55 -20.67 0.78 -14.55
C TYR A 55 -21.77 1.83 -14.37
N GLY A 56 -21.62 3.05 -14.92
CA GLY A 56 -22.48 4.17 -14.57
C GLY A 56 -22.34 4.65 -13.12
N SER A 57 -21.34 4.15 -12.36
CA SER A 57 -21.18 4.42 -10.92
C SER A 57 -19.75 4.82 -10.58
N ALA A 58 -19.57 6.07 -10.13
CA ALA A 58 -18.28 6.56 -9.65
C ALA A 58 -17.78 5.76 -8.44
N ALA A 59 -18.68 5.45 -7.50
CA ALA A 59 -18.36 4.69 -6.29
C ALA A 59 -17.77 3.32 -6.63
N ARG A 60 -18.31 2.63 -7.65
CA ARG A 60 -17.75 1.35 -8.09
C ARG A 60 -16.33 1.49 -8.63
N GLY A 61 -16.04 2.57 -9.35
CA GLY A 61 -14.69 2.84 -9.82
C GLY A 61 -13.69 3.08 -8.67
N HIS A 62 -14.11 3.73 -7.59
CA HIS A 62 -13.28 3.88 -6.39
C HIS A 62 -13.01 2.54 -5.70
N TRP A 63 -14.02 1.67 -5.59
CA TRP A 63 -13.87 0.31 -5.08
C TRP A 63 -12.83 -0.51 -5.85
N ASP A 64 -12.92 -0.49 -7.19
CA ASP A 64 -11.97 -1.21 -8.03
C ASP A 64 -10.56 -0.59 -7.91
N GLY A 65 -10.45 0.73 -7.82
CA GLY A 65 -9.18 1.43 -7.58
C GLY A 65 -8.50 1.01 -6.27
N SER A 66 -9.27 0.82 -5.19
CA SER A 66 -8.74 0.28 -3.93
C SER A 66 -8.14 -1.11 -4.13
N ARG A 67 -8.84 -2.02 -4.84
CA ARG A 67 -8.31 -3.36 -5.15
C ARG A 67 -7.04 -3.30 -6.00
N THR A 68 -7.01 -2.42 -7.00
CA THR A 68 -5.81 -2.19 -7.81
C THR A 68 -4.62 -1.75 -6.96
N LEU A 69 -4.82 -0.91 -5.93
CA LEU A 69 -3.74 -0.53 -5.02
C LEU A 69 -3.18 -1.74 -4.26
N VAL A 70 -4.03 -2.66 -3.80
CA VAL A 70 -3.56 -3.88 -3.14
C VAL A 70 -2.74 -4.75 -4.09
N ASP A 71 -3.19 -4.93 -5.33
CA ASP A 71 -2.43 -5.71 -6.32
C ASP A 71 -1.12 -5.02 -6.69
N PHE A 72 -1.11 -3.70 -6.77
CA PHE A 72 0.11 -2.92 -6.97
C PHE A 72 1.08 -3.02 -5.79
N ALA A 73 0.59 -3.03 -4.55
CA ALA A 73 1.42 -3.23 -3.37
C ALA A 73 2.06 -4.64 -3.36
N LYS A 74 1.30 -5.68 -3.73
CA LYS A 74 1.83 -7.05 -3.90
C LYS A 74 2.93 -7.09 -4.95
N TRP A 75 2.72 -6.43 -6.08
CA TRP A 75 3.72 -6.33 -7.14
C TRP A 75 4.98 -5.59 -6.66
N CYS A 76 4.82 -4.45 -5.99
CA CYS A 76 5.94 -3.71 -5.40
C CYS A 76 6.77 -4.58 -4.45
N GLN A 77 6.09 -5.33 -3.58
CA GLN A 77 6.75 -6.24 -2.65
C GLN A 77 7.54 -7.33 -3.39
N ALA A 78 6.92 -7.96 -4.39
CA ALA A 78 7.56 -8.99 -5.21
C ALA A 78 8.80 -8.45 -5.93
N GLU A 79 8.75 -7.21 -6.42
CA GLU A 79 9.88 -6.56 -7.09
C GLU A 79 11.01 -6.14 -6.14
N GLY A 80 10.80 -6.17 -4.83
CA GLY A 80 11.78 -5.75 -3.83
C GLY A 80 11.73 -4.25 -3.48
N VAL A 81 10.66 -3.56 -3.85
CA VAL A 81 10.41 -2.17 -3.42
C VAL A 81 10.21 -2.15 -1.90
N ARG A 82 10.85 -1.20 -1.21
CA ARG A 82 10.80 -1.10 0.26
C ARG A 82 9.70 -0.17 0.76
N TYR A 83 9.38 0.85 -0.02
CA TYR A 83 8.37 1.85 0.30
C TYR A 83 7.43 2.09 -0.89
N LEU A 84 6.14 2.03 -0.64
CA LEU A 84 5.09 2.49 -1.54
C LEU A 84 4.39 3.68 -0.89
N THR A 85 4.13 4.75 -1.63
CA THR A 85 3.29 5.85 -1.16
C THR A 85 2.14 6.06 -2.13
N ALA A 86 0.93 5.91 -1.62
CA ALA A 86 -0.29 6.03 -2.40
C ALA A 86 -1.03 7.32 -2.02
N TYR A 87 -1.27 8.15 -3.01
CA TYR A 87 -2.10 9.34 -2.84
C TYR A 87 -3.58 8.94 -2.88
N ALA A 88 -4.16 8.72 -1.70
CA ALA A 88 -5.52 8.20 -1.57
C ALA A 88 -6.58 9.31 -1.53
N PHE A 89 -6.36 10.39 -0.76
CA PHE A 89 -7.31 11.49 -0.66
C PHE A 89 -6.60 12.81 -0.32
N SER A 90 -6.76 13.83 -1.17
CA SER A 90 -6.11 15.13 -0.98
C SER A 90 -6.95 16.13 -0.17
N THR A 91 -6.33 17.18 0.37
CA THR A 91 -7.06 18.26 1.05
C THR A 91 -8.02 19.00 0.11
N GLU A 92 -7.73 19.07 -1.20
CA GLU A 92 -8.64 19.62 -2.21
C GLU A 92 -9.87 18.75 -2.45
N ASN A 93 -9.80 17.44 -2.14
CA ASN A 93 -10.94 16.55 -2.34
C ASN A 93 -12.11 16.88 -1.41
N TRP A 94 -11.87 17.60 -0.31
CA TRP A 94 -12.92 18.16 0.54
C TRP A 94 -13.79 19.21 -0.16
N LYS A 95 -13.33 19.81 -1.27
CA LYS A 95 -14.10 20.79 -2.06
C LYS A 95 -15.11 20.15 -3.02
N ARG A 96 -15.18 18.82 -3.06
CA ARG A 96 -16.14 18.07 -3.90
C ARG A 96 -17.53 18.06 -3.25
N ASP A 97 -18.50 17.53 -3.98
CA ASP A 97 -19.86 17.35 -3.47
C ASP A 97 -19.86 16.55 -2.14
N PRO A 98 -20.57 17.00 -1.09
CA PRO A 98 -20.58 16.34 0.21
C PRO A 98 -21.03 14.87 0.16
N ALA A 99 -21.94 14.50 -0.74
CA ALA A 99 -22.38 13.11 -0.89
C ALA A 99 -21.28 12.25 -1.53
N GLU A 100 -20.50 12.81 -2.47
CA GLU A 100 -19.32 12.14 -3.01
C GLU A 100 -18.27 11.91 -1.91
N VAL A 101 -17.98 12.94 -1.10
CA VAL A 101 -17.02 12.84 0.02
C VAL A 101 -17.48 11.79 1.03
N SER A 102 -18.75 11.81 1.43
CA SER A 102 -19.33 10.82 2.35
C SER A 102 -19.19 9.39 1.80
N THR A 103 -19.46 9.20 0.50
CA THR A 103 -19.28 7.91 -0.16
C THR A 103 -17.83 7.43 -0.10
N LEU A 104 -16.87 8.31 -0.37
CA LEU A 104 -15.43 7.98 -0.29
C LEU A 104 -15.04 7.58 1.13
N MET A 105 -15.48 8.31 2.15
CA MET A 105 -15.21 7.97 3.56
C MET A 105 -15.77 6.60 3.94
N GLY A 106 -16.98 6.25 3.48
CA GLY A 106 -17.55 4.93 3.68
C GLY A 106 -16.75 3.81 2.99
N ILE A 107 -16.22 4.07 1.78
CA ILE A 107 -15.32 3.14 1.09
C ILE A 107 -14.03 2.95 1.89
N PHE A 108 -13.41 4.03 2.36
CA PHE A 108 -12.19 3.95 3.17
C PHE A 108 -12.40 3.16 4.44
N ALA A 109 -13.48 3.42 5.19
CA ALA A 109 -13.78 2.70 6.42
C ALA A 109 -13.86 1.18 6.20
N ARG A 110 -14.54 0.74 5.14
CA ARG A 110 -14.64 -0.69 4.81
C ARG A 110 -13.33 -1.27 4.28
N TYR A 111 -12.56 -0.49 3.52
CA TYR A 111 -11.32 -0.95 2.94
C TYR A 111 -10.17 -1.07 3.94
N CYS A 112 -10.21 -0.31 5.04
CA CYS A 112 -9.21 -0.41 6.11
C CYS A 112 -9.08 -1.85 6.63
N ASP A 113 -10.19 -2.55 6.85
CA ASP A 113 -10.18 -3.93 7.33
C ASP A 113 -9.66 -4.92 6.30
N GLU A 114 -10.09 -4.80 5.04
CA GLU A 114 -9.61 -5.66 3.96
C GLU A 114 -8.09 -5.48 3.76
N LEU A 115 -7.62 -4.23 3.75
CA LEU A 115 -6.21 -3.90 3.58
C LEU A 115 -5.36 -4.37 4.76
N ARG A 116 -5.83 -4.19 6.00
CA ARG A 116 -5.18 -4.66 7.23
C ARG A 116 -4.96 -6.18 7.22
N VAL A 117 -6.00 -6.95 6.90
CA VAL A 117 -5.93 -8.42 6.85
C VAL A 117 -4.93 -8.87 5.78
N GLU A 118 -4.96 -8.27 4.60
CA GLU A 118 -4.03 -8.63 3.53
C GLU A 118 -2.59 -8.22 3.82
N ALA A 119 -2.39 -7.10 4.52
CA ALA A 119 -1.09 -6.61 4.93
C ALA A 119 -0.42 -7.52 5.96
N LEU A 120 -1.15 -7.93 7.01
CA LEU A 120 -0.65 -8.87 8.02
C LEU A 120 -0.22 -10.20 7.40
N LYS A 121 -1.01 -10.75 6.47
CA LYS A 121 -0.67 -12.00 5.76
C LYS A 121 0.62 -11.92 4.95
N ARG A 122 1.04 -10.71 4.57
CA ARG A 122 2.15 -10.45 3.65
C ARG A 122 3.30 -9.71 4.29
N ASP A 123 3.31 -9.53 5.61
CA ASP A 123 4.36 -8.76 6.26
C ASP A 123 4.49 -7.32 5.69
N ILE A 124 3.35 -6.67 5.45
CA ILE A 124 3.28 -5.28 4.98
C ILE A 124 2.96 -4.37 6.17
N ARG A 125 3.78 -3.36 6.38
CA ARG A 125 3.56 -2.29 7.35
C ARG A 125 2.76 -1.15 6.72
N LEU A 126 1.64 -0.80 7.33
CA LEU A 126 0.79 0.30 6.87
C LEU A 126 1.06 1.55 7.70
N ARG A 127 1.10 2.71 7.04
CA ARG A 127 1.25 4.03 7.66
C ARG A 127 0.25 4.98 7.03
N VAL A 128 -0.26 5.92 7.82
CA VAL A 128 -1.13 7.00 7.33
C VAL A 128 -0.38 8.32 7.45
N LEU A 129 -0.39 9.10 6.38
CA LEU A 129 0.18 10.44 6.31
C LEU A 129 -0.94 11.44 6.07
N SER A 130 -1.05 12.47 6.90
CA SER A 130 -2.12 13.46 6.82
C SER A 130 -1.57 14.84 7.21
N THR A 131 -1.97 15.88 6.49
CA THR A 131 -1.72 17.29 6.88
C THR A 131 -2.91 17.87 7.64
N ASP A 132 -4.09 17.27 7.52
CA ASP A 132 -5.33 17.71 8.17
C ASP A 132 -6.15 16.48 8.62
N ALA A 133 -5.67 15.81 9.67
CA ALA A 133 -6.29 14.60 10.20
C ALA A 133 -7.63 14.86 10.90
N GLU A 134 -7.86 16.10 11.36
CA GLU A 134 -9.07 16.49 12.09
C GLU A 134 -10.31 16.44 11.18
N ARG A 135 -10.16 16.72 9.88
CA ARG A 135 -11.24 16.59 8.89
C ARG A 135 -11.68 15.16 8.61
N ILE A 136 -10.85 14.16 8.89
CA ILE A 136 -11.20 12.76 8.63
C ILE A 136 -12.29 12.33 9.62
N PRO A 137 -13.45 11.79 9.21
CA PRO A 137 -14.48 11.36 10.17
C PRO A 137 -13.96 10.33 11.18
N ARG A 138 -14.42 10.42 12.43
CA ARG A 138 -13.95 9.55 13.54
C ARG A 138 -13.98 8.07 13.19
N HIS A 139 -15.08 7.58 12.61
CA HIS A 139 -15.22 6.16 12.25
C HIS A 139 -14.19 5.71 11.20
N VAL A 140 -13.69 6.61 10.34
CA VAL A 140 -12.62 6.31 9.39
C VAL A 140 -11.27 6.32 10.11
N ARG A 141 -11.02 7.32 10.98
CA ARG A 141 -9.79 7.39 11.80
C ARG A 141 -9.62 6.13 12.66
N ASP A 142 -10.68 5.68 13.32
CA ASP A 142 -10.63 4.48 14.16
C ASP A 142 -10.20 3.23 13.36
N GLY A 143 -10.60 3.12 12.09
CA GLY A 143 -10.16 2.06 11.18
C GLY A 143 -8.71 2.21 10.71
N LEU A 144 -8.31 3.44 10.37
CA LEU A 144 -6.94 3.78 9.98
C LEU A 144 -5.95 3.51 11.12
N ASP A 145 -6.26 3.93 12.34
CA ASP A 145 -5.41 3.76 13.52
C ASP A 145 -5.22 2.29 13.86
N ARG A 146 -6.29 1.50 13.81
CA ARG A 146 -6.23 0.04 14.00
C ARG A 146 -5.33 -0.64 12.99
N MET A 147 -5.47 -0.27 11.71
CA MET A 147 -4.65 -0.79 10.62
C MET A 147 -3.16 -0.46 10.81
N VAL A 148 -2.84 0.78 11.22
CA VAL A 148 -1.45 1.20 11.49
C VAL A 148 -0.86 0.46 12.69
N GLU A 149 -1.60 0.37 13.79
CA GLU A 149 -1.13 -0.26 15.02
C GLU A 149 -0.91 -1.77 14.83
N GLU A 150 -1.87 -2.48 14.24
CA GLU A 150 -1.75 -3.92 14.07
C GLU A 150 -0.61 -4.30 13.11
N THR A 151 -0.32 -3.50 12.10
CA THR A 151 0.75 -3.79 11.11
C THR A 151 2.12 -3.22 11.48
N ARG A 152 2.26 -2.55 12.64
CA ARG A 152 3.49 -1.83 13.01
C ARG A 152 4.75 -2.70 13.07
N HIS A 153 4.57 -3.99 13.34
CA HIS A 153 5.65 -4.97 13.51
C HIS A 153 6.10 -5.59 12.18
N CYS A 154 5.39 -5.33 11.08
CA CYS A 154 5.72 -5.88 9.77
C CYS A 154 6.97 -5.21 9.17
N GLY A 155 7.77 -5.98 8.42
CA GLY A 155 9.10 -5.57 7.95
C GLY A 155 9.34 -5.68 6.43
N GLY A 156 8.45 -6.32 5.68
CA GLY A 156 8.60 -6.61 4.25
C GLY A 156 8.51 -5.36 3.37
N LEU A 157 7.31 -4.79 3.25
CA LEU A 157 7.03 -3.55 2.50
C LEU A 157 6.39 -2.53 3.45
N THR A 158 6.77 -1.26 3.35
CA THR A 158 6.00 -0.16 4.00
C THR A 158 5.12 0.55 2.98
N VAL A 159 3.81 0.60 3.24
CA VAL A 159 2.86 1.38 2.44
C VAL A 159 2.40 2.60 3.23
N ASN A 160 2.74 3.79 2.71
CA ASN A 160 2.24 5.06 3.21
C ASN A 160 0.96 5.44 2.44
N ILE A 161 -0.12 5.69 3.17
CA ILE A 161 -1.41 6.11 2.63
C ILE A 161 -1.58 7.60 2.94
N CYS A 162 -1.56 8.43 1.91
CA CYS A 162 -1.80 9.87 2.06
C CYS A 162 -3.31 10.14 2.10
N MET A 163 -3.81 10.58 3.26
CA MET A 163 -5.22 10.79 3.55
C MET A 163 -5.42 12.18 4.14
N SER A 164 -6.29 13.01 3.54
CA SER A 164 -6.38 14.44 3.89
C SER A 164 -4.99 15.07 3.91
N TYR A 165 -4.27 14.87 2.80
CA TYR A 165 -2.87 15.25 2.63
C TYR A 165 -2.74 16.25 1.48
N GLY A 166 -1.95 17.30 1.66
CA GLY A 166 -1.76 18.38 0.70
C GLY A 166 -1.72 19.74 1.37
#